data_AF-A0A9W8NZW5-F1
#
_entry.id   AF-A0A9W8NZW5-F1
#
_cell.length_a   1.000
_cell.length_b   1.000
_cell.length_c   1.000
_cell.angle_alpha   90.00
_cell.angle_beta   90.00
_cell.angle_gamma   90.00
#
_symmetry.space_group_name_H-M   'P 1'
#
loop_
_entity.id
_entity.type
_entity.pdbx_description
1 polymer ?
#
loop_
_entity_poly.entity_id
_entity_poly.type
_entity_poly.pdbx_seq_one_letter_code
_entity_poly.pdbx_strand_id
1 'polypeptide(L)'
;QGTSEFMSSALLDPLNKNYVHSPVDDYYSLYFLTQWACVFRDLSPEDKPKEPQHIQRLRMRLAGGLDSRDAATSTTITGTKLKAEEYGTFLVQAQPFLRKWYGSLQSLDNEWREMNASERYNAKTFRDIADRGYLSFLRVVASEWKLL
;
A
#
# COMPACT_ATOMS: atom_id res chain seq x y z
N GLN A 1 21.28 -4.31 -5.73
CA GLN A 1 20.06 -3.72 -6.33
C GLN A 1 18.99 -3.71 -5.26
N GLY A 2 18.36 -2.56 -5.00
CA GLY A 2 17.27 -2.45 -4.02
C GLY A 2 15.93 -2.86 -4.62
N THR A 3 14.95 -3.15 -3.75
CA THR A 3 13.57 -3.52 -4.12
C THR A 3 12.72 -2.27 -4.40
N SER A 4 12.92 -1.65 -5.57
CA SER A 4 12.15 -0.47 -6.01
C SER A 4 10.63 -0.69 -6.01
N GLU A 5 10.20 -1.94 -6.18
CA GLU A 5 8.79 -2.34 -6.19
C GLU A 5 8.08 -2.03 -4.87
N PHE A 6 8.84 -2.01 -3.76
CA PHE A 6 8.35 -1.72 -2.42
C PHE A 6 8.72 -0.31 -1.95
N MET A 7 9.41 0.52 -2.74
CA MET A 7 9.78 1.87 -2.29
C MET A 7 8.68 2.89 -2.62
N SER A 8 8.52 3.94 -1.83
CA SER A 8 7.59 5.02 -2.17
C SER A 8 7.98 5.69 -3.49
N SER A 9 7.00 6.24 -4.22
CA SER A 9 7.29 6.99 -5.46
C SER A 9 8.14 8.23 -5.18
N ALA A 10 7.99 8.85 -4.01
CA ALA A 10 8.77 10.03 -3.62
C ALA A 10 10.26 9.71 -3.44
N LEU A 11 10.60 8.52 -2.93
CA LEU A 11 11.98 8.05 -2.79
C LEU A 11 12.64 7.72 -4.13
N LEU A 12 11.84 7.34 -5.13
CA LEU A 12 12.32 6.93 -6.45
C LEU A 12 12.32 8.07 -7.48
N ASP A 13 11.80 9.26 -7.14
CA ASP A 13 11.75 10.39 -8.05
C ASP A 13 13.14 11.03 -8.22
N PRO A 14 13.79 10.91 -9.39
CA PRO A 14 15.12 11.48 -9.63
C PRO A 14 15.12 13.01 -9.68
N LEU A 15 13.95 13.64 -9.80
CA LEU A 15 13.80 15.10 -9.78
C LEU A 15 13.82 15.65 -8.34
N ASN A 16 13.58 14.79 -7.35
CA ASN A 16 13.47 15.19 -5.95
C ASN A 16 14.83 15.12 -5.22
N LYS A 17 15.80 15.94 -5.67
CA LYS A 17 17.19 15.93 -5.16
C LYS A 17 17.35 16.28 -3.68
N ASN A 18 16.35 16.92 -3.09
CA ASN A 18 16.35 17.32 -1.68
C ASN A 18 15.36 16.50 -0.86
N TYR A 19 14.95 15.32 -1.36
CA TYR A 19 14.02 14.48 -0.65
C TYR A 19 14.60 14.03 0.69
N VAL A 20 13.83 14.23 1.75
CA VAL A 20 14.16 13.73 3.09
C VAL A 20 13.29 12.52 3.35
N HIS A 21 13.94 11.37 3.55
CA HIS A 21 13.24 10.14 3.90
C HIS A 21 12.37 10.34 5.14
N SER A 22 11.13 9.92 5.03
CA SER A 22 10.09 10.06 6.04
C SER A 22 9.74 8.69 6.62
N PRO A 23 9.15 8.63 7.83
CA PRO A 23 8.59 7.37 8.32
C PRO A 23 7.43 6.87 7.44
N VAL A 24 6.79 7.77 6.69
CA VAL A 24 5.68 7.44 5.79
C VAL A 24 6.15 6.55 4.63
N ASP A 25 7.42 6.70 4.20
CA ASP A 25 8.02 5.86 3.17
C ASP A 25 8.09 4.39 3.60
N ASP A 26 8.44 4.13 4.85
CA ASP A 26 8.48 2.78 5.41
C ASP A 26 7.06 2.16 5.45
N TYR A 27 6.05 2.97 5.77
CA TYR A 27 4.66 2.50 5.76
C TYR A 27 4.11 2.26 4.36
N TYR A 28 4.47 3.08 3.38
CA TYR A 28 4.17 2.79 1.97
C TYR A 28 4.85 1.48 1.54
N SER A 29 6.07 1.26 1.99
CA SER A 29 6.78 0.01 1.70
C SER A 29 6.07 -1.21 2.27
N LEU A 30 5.62 -1.12 3.52
CA LEU A 30 4.81 -2.16 4.15
C LEU A 30 3.47 -2.35 3.43
N TYR A 31 2.83 -1.27 2.98
CA TYR A 31 1.59 -1.34 2.20
C TYR A 31 1.79 -2.10 0.89
N PHE A 32 2.80 -1.75 0.10
CA PHE A 32 3.07 -2.42 -1.17
C PHE A 32 3.43 -3.90 -0.98
N LEU A 33 4.20 -4.23 0.06
CA LEU A 33 4.46 -5.61 0.44
C LEU A 33 3.18 -6.36 0.81
N THR A 34 2.29 -5.73 1.57
CA THR A 34 1.00 -6.32 1.97
C THR A 34 0.10 -6.54 0.76
N GLN A 35 -0.01 -5.55 -0.13
CA GLN A 35 -0.76 -5.66 -1.36
C GLN A 35 -0.22 -6.79 -2.25
N TRP A 36 1.11 -6.88 -2.38
CA TRP A 36 1.77 -7.96 -3.09
C TRP A 36 1.39 -9.31 -2.46
N ALA A 37 1.49 -9.47 -1.14
CA ALA A 37 1.09 -10.70 -0.46
C ALA A 37 -0.39 -11.05 -0.67
N CYS A 38 -1.29 -10.07 -0.68
CA CYS A 38 -2.71 -10.27 -0.99
C CYS A 38 -2.97 -10.78 -2.41
N VAL A 39 -2.19 -10.30 -3.37
CA VAL A 39 -2.36 -10.65 -4.78
C VAL A 39 -1.64 -11.95 -5.14
N PHE A 40 -0.49 -12.23 -4.54
CA PHE A 40 0.34 -13.41 -4.83
C PHE A 40 0.09 -14.59 -3.90
N ARG A 41 -0.85 -14.49 -2.94
CA ARG A 41 -1.28 -15.64 -2.15
C ARG A 41 -1.70 -16.77 -3.09
N ASP A 42 -1.02 -17.91 -2.97
CA ASP A 42 -1.35 -19.09 -3.75
C ASP A 42 -2.74 -19.60 -3.36
N LEU A 43 -3.56 -19.88 -4.37
CA LEU A 43 -4.80 -20.62 -4.17
C LEU A 43 -4.43 -22.07 -3.83
N SER A 44 -5.21 -22.70 -2.95
CA SER A 44 -5.06 -24.13 -2.64
C SER A 44 -4.95 -24.93 -3.95
N PRO A 45 -4.13 -25.99 -4.04
CA PRO A 45 -4.06 -26.86 -5.23
C PRO A 45 -5.43 -27.36 -5.70
N GLU A 46 -6.38 -27.46 -4.78
CA GLU A 46 -7.78 -27.87 -5.01
C GLU A 46 -8.63 -26.75 -5.66
N ASP A 47 -8.20 -25.49 -5.54
CA ASP A 47 -8.79 -24.27 -6.10
C ASP A 47 -8.00 -23.77 -7.32
N LYS A 48 -7.46 -24.66 -8.16
CA LYS A 48 -6.84 -24.30 -9.44
C LYS A 48 -7.80 -24.48 -10.64
N PRO A 49 -8.92 -23.74 -10.76
CA PRO A 49 -9.38 -23.40 -12.10
C PRO A 49 -8.36 -22.46 -12.75
N LYS A 50 -8.46 -22.31 -14.07
CA LYS A 50 -7.69 -21.32 -14.84
C LYS A 50 -7.74 -19.97 -14.10
N GLU A 51 -6.58 -19.54 -13.63
CA GLU A 51 -6.44 -18.31 -12.83
C GLU A 51 -7.14 -17.13 -13.55
N PRO A 52 -7.96 -16.33 -12.85
CA PRO A 52 -8.68 -15.24 -13.48
C PRO A 52 -7.74 -14.25 -14.18
N GLN A 53 -8.11 -13.80 -15.38
CA GLN A 53 -7.28 -12.88 -16.16
C GLN A 53 -7.02 -11.54 -15.44
N HIS A 54 -7.97 -11.09 -14.60
CA HIS A 54 -7.84 -9.82 -13.88
C HIS A 54 -6.79 -9.88 -12.78
N ILE A 55 -6.73 -10.96 -11.97
CA ILE A 55 -5.65 -11.12 -10.98
C ILE A 55 -4.27 -11.29 -11.64
N GLN A 56 -4.18 -11.97 -12.80
CA GLN A 56 -2.94 -12.04 -13.56
C GLN A 56 -2.46 -10.67 -14.04
N ARG A 57 -3.37 -9.84 -14.60
CA ARG A 57 -3.06 -8.46 -14.98
C ARG A 57 -2.62 -7.63 -13.79
N LEU A 58 -3.24 -7.83 -12.63
CA LEU A 58 -2.86 -7.14 -11.40
C LEU A 58 -1.47 -7.55 -10.91
N ARG A 59 -1.15 -8.86 -10.94
CA ARG A 59 0.19 -9.39 -10.65
C ARG A 59 1.26 -8.79 -11.56
N MET A 60 1.00 -8.76 -12.86
CA MET A 60 1.92 -8.14 -13.83
C MET A 60 2.13 -6.65 -13.57
N ARG A 61 1.08 -5.92 -13.17
CA ARG A 61 1.19 -4.50 -12.84
C ARG A 61 1.99 -4.27 -11.57
N LEU A 62 1.82 -5.10 -10.54
CA LEU A 62 2.57 -5.01 -9.29
C LEU A 62 4.05 -5.34 -9.46
N ALA A 63 4.39 -6.31 -10.32
CA ALA A 63 5.77 -6.63 -10.70
C ALA A 63 6.36 -5.67 -11.75
N GLY A 64 5.58 -4.66 -12.17
CA GLY A 64 6.00 -3.67 -13.15
C GLY A 64 6.71 -2.47 -12.53
N GLY A 65 6.94 -1.44 -13.33
CA GLY A 65 7.49 -0.16 -12.86
C GLY A 65 6.49 0.65 -12.02
N LEU A 66 6.93 1.81 -11.52
CA LEU A 66 6.18 2.71 -10.65
C LEU A 66 4.74 2.99 -11.14
N ASP A 67 4.59 3.44 -12.39
CA ASP A 67 3.28 3.75 -12.96
C ASP A 67 2.33 2.54 -12.99
N SER A 68 2.90 1.34 -13.21
CA SER A 68 2.12 0.10 -13.22
C SER A 68 1.66 -0.28 -11.82
N ARG A 69 2.52 -0.13 -10.80
CA ARG A 69 2.18 -0.36 -9.40
C ARG A 69 1.14 0.64 -8.90
N ASP A 70 1.25 1.91 -9.28
CA ASP A 70 0.27 2.93 -8.89
C ASP A 70 -1.09 2.63 -9.54
N ALA A 71 -1.12 2.14 -10.78
CA ALA A 71 -2.33 1.64 -11.41
C ALA A 71 -2.90 0.38 -10.72
N ALA A 72 -2.05 -0.53 -10.25
CA ALA A 72 -2.48 -1.69 -9.45
C ALA A 72 -3.08 -1.25 -8.11
N THR A 73 -2.42 -0.31 -7.42
CA THR A 73 -2.90 0.31 -6.19
C THR A 73 -4.25 0.96 -6.40
N SER A 74 -4.41 1.77 -7.43
CA SER A 74 -5.70 2.34 -7.84
C SER A 74 -6.77 1.26 -8.00
N THR A 75 -6.46 0.17 -8.70
CA THR A 75 -7.40 -0.97 -8.86
C THR A 75 -7.86 -1.53 -7.51
N THR A 76 -6.95 -1.69 -6.53
CA THR A 76 -7.29 -2.21 -5.20
C THR A 76 -8.03 -1.22 -4.32
N ILE A 77 -7.74 0.08 -4.39
CA ILE A 77 -8.29 1.09 -3.48
C ILE A 77 -9.54 1.80 -4.02
N THR A 78 -9.81 1.76 -5.32
CA THR A 78 -11.01 2.40 -5.91
C THR A 78 -12.30 1.93 -5.25
N GLY A 79 -13.35 2.76 -5.29
CA GLY A 79 -14.64 2.49 -4.63
C GLY A 79 -15.40 1.27 -5.17
N THR A 80 -15.05 0.78 -6.36
CA THR A 80 -15.65 -0.42 -6.94
C THR A 80 -15.24 -1.65 -6.16
N LYS A 81 -16.23 -2.44 -5.73
CA LYS A 81 -16.00 -3.71 -5.03
C LYS A 81 -15.40 -4.73 -6.03
N LEU A 82 -14.27 -5.33 -5.68
CA LEU A 82 -13.68 -6.42 -6.46
C LEU A 82 -14.58 -7.66 -6.38
N LYS A 83 -14.61 -8.44 -7.46
CA LYS A 83 -15.37 -9.69 -7.54
C LYS A 83 -14.46 -10.90 -7.35
N ALA A 84 -14.92 -11.92 -6.64
CA ALA A 84 -14.09 -13.08 -6.27
C ALA A 84 -13.71 -13.91 -7.49
N GLU A 85 -14.61 -14.02 -8.47
CA GLU A 85 -14.39 -14.69 -9.75
C GLU A 85 -13.33 -14.00 -10.64
N GLU A 86 -13.05 -12.72 -10.40
CA GLU A 86 -12.06 -11.93 -11.15
C GLU A 86 -10.73 -11.77 -10.40
N TYR A 87 -10.77 -11.66 -9.08
CA TYR A 87 -9.64 -11.24 -8.26
C TYR A 87 -9.28 -12.24 -7.15
N GLY A 88 -9.98 -13.37 -7.06
CA GLY A 88 -9.82 -14.32 -5.96
C GLY A 88 -10.46 -13.84 -4.66
N THR A 89 -10.91 -14.79 -3.84
CA THR A 89 -11.63 -14.50 -2.60
C THR A 89 -10.80 -13.69 -1.61
N PHE A 90 -9.49 -13.99 -1.51
CA PHE A 90 -8.63 -13.35 -0.51
C PHE A 90 -8.45 -11.85 -0.76
N LEU A 91 -8.15 -11.44 -2.00
CA LEU A 91 -7.97 -10.03 -2.31
C LEU A 91 -9.28 -9.25 -2.12
N VAL A 92 -10.43 -9.85 -2.45
CA VAL A 92 -11.75 -9.26 -2.22
C VAL A 92 -12.00 -9.04 -0.73
N GLN A 93 -11.67 -10.01 0.11
CA GLN A 93 -11.78 -9.89 1.57
C GLN A 93 -10.81 -8.86 2.15
N ALA A 94 -9.60 -8.75 1.61
CA ALA A 94 -8.59 -7.78 2.03
C ALA A 94 -8.85 -6.36 1.50
N GLN A 95 -9.68 -6.19 0.47
CA GLN A 95 -9.90 -4.90 -0.19
C GLN A 95 -10.31 -3.77 0.78
N PRO A 96 -11.27 -3.96 1.72
CA PRO A 96 -11.66 -2.90 2.65
C PRO A 96 -10.49 -2.43 3.52
N PHE A 97 -9.66 -3.38 3.99
CA PHE A 97 -8.46 -3.10 4.76
C PHE A 97 -7.45 -2.29 3.94
N LEU A 98 -7.09 -2.76 2.74
CA LEU A 98 -6.14 -2.07 1.86
C LEU A 98 -6.60 -0.64 1.52
N ARG A 99 -7.89 -0.47 1.20
CA ARG A 99 -8.47 0.85 0.89
C ARG A 99 -8.36 1.81 2.07
N LYS A 100 -8.82 1.39 3.26
CA LYS A 100 -8.80 2.24 4.47
C LYS A 100 -7.39 2.59 4.90
N TRP A 101 -6.48 1.62 4.83
CA TRP A 101 -5.09 1.84 5.20
C TRP A 101 -4.41 2.81 4.24
N TYR A 102 -4.56 2.63 2.93
CA TYR A 102 -3.99 3.55 1.94
C TYR A 102 -4.49 4.99 2.13
N GLY A 103 -5.80 5.18 2.35
CA GLY A 103 -6.36 6.51 2.63
C GLY A 103 -5.75 7.14 3.89
N SER A 104 -5.47 6.33 4.91
CA SER A 104 -4.81 6.80 6.13
C SER A 104 -3.33 7.16 5.89
N LEU A 105 -2.63 6.45 5.00
CA LEU A 105 -1.27 6.81 4.58
C LEU A 105 -1.24 8.12 3.79
N GLN A 106 -2.23 8.37 2.92
CA GLN A 106 -2.34 9.65 2.22
C GLN A 106 -2.54 10.83 3.19
N SER A 107 -3.35 10.65 4.23
CA SER A 107 -3.50 11.65 5.29
C SER A 107 -2.17 11.91 6.01
N LEU A 108 -1.43 10.85 6.34
CA LEU A 108 -0.15 10.94 7.04
C LEU A 108 0.95 11.59 6.18
N ASP A 109 0.99 11.30 4.87
CA ASP A 109 1.91 11.94 3.92
C ASP A 109 1.63 13.44 3.83
N ASN A 110 0.35 13.84 3.76
CA ASN A 110 -0.02 15.26 3.77
C ASN A 110 0.43 15.96 5.06
N GLU A 111 0.17 15.35 6.22
CA GLU A 111 0.62 15.87 7.52
C GLU A 111 2.15 16.02 7.58
N TRP A 112 2.90 15.00 7.11
CA TRP A 112 4.36 15.06 7.06
C TRP A 112 4.85 16.22 6.19
N ARG A 113 4.27 16.41 5.00
CA ARG A 113 4.63 17.50 4.09
C ARG A 113 4.37 18.86 4.71
N GLU A 114 3.25 19.05 5.41
CA GLU A 114 2.90 20.29 6.11
C GLU A 114 3.86 20.58 7.27
N MET A 115 4.20 19.57 8.08
CA MET A 115 5.14 19.73 9.20
C MET A 115 6.56 20.02 8.71
N ASN A 116 7.02 19.31 7.67
CA ASN A 116 8.36 19.52 7.13
C ASN A 116 8.51 20.90 6.46
N ALA A 117 7.44 21.45 5.89
CA ALA A 117 7.43 22.80 5.33
C ALA A 117 7.51 23.90 6.40
N SER A 118 7.02 23.64 7.61
CA SER A 118 6.88 24.64 8.68
C SER A 118 8.00 24.62 9.72
N GLU A 119 8.48 23.46 10.14
CA GLU A 119 9.36 23.35 11.33
C GLU A 119 10.83 23.01 11.03
N ARG A 120 11.19 22.71 9.77
CA ARG A 120 12.44 22.02 9.37
C ARG A 120 12.58 20.65 10.07
N TYR A 121 13.14 19.68 9.36
CA TYR A 121 13.31 18.31 9.85
C TYR A 121 13.91 18.23 11.27
N ASN A 122 13.19 17.58 12.19
CA ASN A 122 13.70 17.25 13.51
C ASN A 122 13.25 15.83 13.95
N ALA A 123 14.04 15.19 14.81
CA ALA A 123 13.83 13.79 15.21
C ALA A 123 12.52 13.55 15.97
N LYS A 124 11.97 14.58 16.63
CA LYS A 124 10.69 14.49 17.34
C LYS A 124 9.54 14.38 16.35
N THR A 125 9.49 15.26 15.35
CA THR A 125 8.48 15.22 14.28
C THR A 125 8.52 13.89 13.52
N PHE A 126 9.73 13.37 13.25
CA PHE A 126 9.90 12.04 12.66
C PHE A 126 9.26 10.94 13.53
N ARG A 127 9.55 10.94 14.85
CA ARG A 127 8.98 9.94 15.77
C ARG A 127 7.46 10.06 15.89
N ASP A 128 6.95 11.29 16.00
CA ASP A 128 5.51 11.53 16.13
C ASP A 128 4.74 10.99 14.91
N ILE A 129 5.28 11.18 13.70
CA ILE A 129 4.70 10.63 12.47
C ILE A 129 4.84 9.11 12.41
N ALA A 130 5.98 8.56 12.85
CA ALA A 130 6.17 7.11 12.95
C ALA A 130 5.12 6.47 13.86
N ASP A 131 4.91 7.01 15.07
CA ASP A 131 3.95 6.49 16.04
C ASP A 131 2.50 6.61 15.52
N ARG A 132 2.16 7.72 14.86
CA ARG A 132 0.85 7.91 14.23
C ARG A 132 0.59 6.89 13.11
N GLY A 133 1.58 6.61 12.28
CA GLY A 133 1.47 5.59 11.23
C GLY A 133 1.20 4.21 11.80
N TYR A 134 1.88 3.84 12.88
CA TYR A 134 1.66 2.57 13.58
C TYR A 134 0.25 2.49 14.18
N LEU A 135 -0.18 3.54 14.89
CA LEU A 135 -1.53 3.61 15.47
C LEU A 135 -2.61 3.58 14.39
N SER A 136 -2.39 4.25 13.26
CA SER A 136 -3.28 4.25 12.11
C SER A 136 -3.47 2.84 11.56
N PHE A 137 -2.36 2.12 11.32
CA PHE A 137 -2.40 0.71 10.93
C PHE A 137 -3.20 -0.14 11.93
N LEU A 138 -2.90 -0.04 13.23
CA LEU A 138 -3.62 -0.80 14.26
C LEU A 138 -5.12 -0.48 14.30
N ARG A 139 -5.53 0.77 14.06
CA ARG A 139 -6.95 1.15 13.97
C ARG A 139 -7.66 0.52 12.79
N VAL A 140 -6.99 0.44 11.64
CA VAL A 140 -7.55 -0.24 10.46
C VAL A 140 -7.65 -1.74 10.71
N VAL A 141 -6.62 -2.36 11.28
CA VAL A 141 -6.68 -3.77 11.70
C VAL A 141 -7.83 -4.00 12.69
N ALA A 142 -7.95 -3.18 13.73
CA ALA A 142 -8.99 -3.34 14.76
C ALA A 142 -10.42 -3.09 14.24
N SER A 143 -10.59 -2.32 13.16
CA SER A 143 -11.90 -2.06 12.55
C SER A 143 -12.29 -3.13 11.52
N GLU A 144 -11.34 -3.61 10.72
CA GLU A 144 -11.63 -4.59 9.65
C GLU A 144 -11.48 -6.04 10.10
N TRP A 145 -10.66 -6.33 11.11
CA TRP A 145 -10.36 -7.70 11.55
C TRP A 145 -11.36 -8.23 12.60
N LYS A 146 -12.38 -7.45 12.99
CA LYS A 146 -13.50 -7.94 13.82
C LYS A 146 -14.48 -8.85 13.05
N LEU A 147 -14.19 -9.16 11.78
CA LEU A 147 -15.07 -9.87 10.86
C LEU A 147 -14.48 -11.19 10.32
N LEU A 148 -13.40 -11.69 10.93
CA LEU A 148 -12.89 -13.06 10.76
C LEU A 148 -13.10 -13.85 12.05
#